data_AF-A0A938SMN4-F1
#
_entry.id   AF-A0A938SMN4-F1
#
_cell.length_a   1.000
_cell.length_b   1.000
_cell.length_c   1.000
_cell.angle_alpha   90.00
_cell.angle_beta   90.00
_cell.angle_gamma   90.00
#
_symmetry.space_group_name_H-M   'P 1'
#
loop_
_entity.id
_entity.type
_entity.pdbx_description
1 polymer ?
#
loop_
_entity_poly.entity_id
_entity_poly.type
_entity_poly.pdbx_seq_one_letter_code
_entity_poly.pdbx_strand_id
1 'polypeptide(L)'
;MWTARLCWYATSDTALAGCPRAFTSWGSSLVSYIGPIGLMRPMGRKCTECRSIRALSRPNRPLGVPASFARSQTKRTSWTVERQSLTLASDLMSRTRDGSDPRAVRGRYPPKRERYARSIIMYRNLIHAAAILCMATVTLTAGAQSRQDAERANGPAETTNQANDQNVSPLIQLAILLDNSGSMTGLIEQAKSELWRVVNELTTARHGGRQPRLQVALYLYGDPPPQQLNALTDDLDKVSESLFAVAINGGSEYCGQAIETAVRELAWSTSPHDLKLIFIAGNEPFTQGPVDYREACREAIAKGIIVNTIHCGDGIPDDWRDGALLADGKAVSINQNVQVAYIEAPQDAEIARLGVELNQTYVPFGAAAAESQMRQVAQDGNAAAQSAGSSVQRAVAKANAFYRNSRWDLVDAIRDGTVRLPDVKTEELPENMRGMNAEERQNHVTQQSDARQRLQERINTLNAERNRFVAEKQQESAGQSGASTLDQALVQAIRSQASQKQFTFAVQ
;
A
#
# COMPACT_ATOMS: atom_id res chain seq x y z
N MET A 1 -28.01 -46.94 -34.99
CA MET A 1 -28.39 -47.39 -36.34
C MET A 1 -28.97 -46.20 -37.10
N TRP A 2 -28.78 -46.16 -38.43
CA TRP A 2 -29.71 -45.68 -39.49
C TRP A 2 -31.08 -45.11 -39.04
N THR A 3 -31.77 -44.10 -39.60
CA THR A 3 -31.62 -43.15 -40.75
C THR A 3 -32.89 -42.22 -40.72
N ALA A 4 -33.02 -41.03 -41.35
CA ALA A 4 -32.11 -40.10 -42.02
C ALA A 4 -32.83 -38.75 -42.37
N ARG A 5 -32.04 -37.67 -42.56
CA ARG A 5 -32.10 -36.68 -43.69
C ARG A 5 -33.48 -36.24 -44.24
N LEU A 6 -33.78 -34.93 -44.20
CA LEU A 6 -34.21 -34.12 -45.38
C LEU A 6 -34.36 -32.62 -45.05
N CYS A 7 -33.88 -31.75 -45.95
CA CYS A 7 -34.14 -30.30 -45.98
C CYS A 7 -35.04 -29.97 -47.18
N TRP A 8 -35.82 -28.88 -47.10
CA TRP A 8 -36.38 -28.00 -48.17
C TRP A 8 -37.74 -27.42 -47.70
N TYR A 9 -38.27 -26.26 -48.13
CA TYR A 9 -37.74 -25.00 -48.71
C TYR A 9 -38.90 -23.95 -48.64
N ALA A 10 -38.69 -22.74 -49.17
CA ALA A 10 -39.73 -21.79 -49.66
C ALA A 10 -40.56 -20.92 -48.67
N THR A 11 -40.06 -19.72 -48.40
CA THR A 11 -40.66 -18.39 -48.65
C THR A 11 -42.19 -18.22 -48.87
N SER A 12 -42.77 -17.17 -48.25
CA SER A 12 -43.94 -16.41 -48.77
C SER A 12 -43.96 -14.97 -48.21
N ASP A 13 -44.12 -13.97 -49.07
CA ASP A 13 -44.39 -12.56 -48.73
C ASP A 13 -45.91 -12.32 -48.49
N THR A 14 -46.29 -11.35 -47.65
CA THR A 14 -46.88 -10.05 -48.08
C THR A 14 -47.53 -9.19 -46.96
N ALA A 15 -47.30 -7.88 -47.12
CA ALA A 15 -47.78 -6.65 -46.47
C ALA A 15 -49.22 -6.54 -45.90
N LEU A 16 -49.40 -5.53 -45.02
CA LEU A 16 -50.52 -4.55 -44.82
C LEU A 16 -50.22 -3.76 -43.50
N ALA A 17 -50.63 -2.52 -43.19
CA ALA A 17 -50.95 -1.28 -43.93
C ALA A 17 -51.16 -0.13 -42.90
N GLY A 18 -51.15 1.16 -43.32
CA GLY A 18 -51.87 2.23 -42.60
C GLY A 18 -51.09 3.51 -42.23
N CYS A 19 -51.48 4.64 -42.83
CA CYS A 19 -51.14 6.02 -42.42
C CYS A 19 -52.11 7.04 -43.06
N PRO A 20 -52.53 8.10 -42.34
CA PRO A 20 -52.80 9.43 -42.95
C PRO A 20 -52.21 10.59 -42.10
N ARG A 21 -51.46 11.57 -42.64
CA ARG A 21 -51.87 12.78 -43.41
C ARG A 21 -52.76 13.79 -42.63
N ALA A 22 -52.57 15.12 -42.69
CA ALA A 22 -51.54 16.02 -43.30
C ALA A 22 -51.74 17.48 -42.81
N PHE A 23 -50.78 18.41 -43.02
CA PHE A 23 -50.96 19.71 -43.75
C PHE A 23 -49.64 20.53 -43.94
N THR A 24 -49.66 21.42 -44.94
CA THR A 24 -48.67 22.29 -45.64
C THR A 24 -47.70 23.17 -44.80
N SER A 25 -46.61 23.80 -45.31
CA SER A 25 -46.41 24.50 -46.62
C SER A 25 -44.94 24.80 -47.07
N TRP A 26 -44.70 24.94 -48.40
CA TRP A 26 -43.85 25.90 -49.16
C TRP A 26 -42.43 26.31 -48.63
N GLY A 27 -41.33 26.44 -49.41
CA GLY A 27 -41.05 26.21 -50.84
C GLY A 27 -39.71 26.90 -51.30
N SER A 28 -39.09 26.44 -52.41
CA SER A 28 -37.93 27.04 -53.14
C SER A 28 -36.52 26.94 -52.49
N SER A 29 -35.38 26.75 -53.20
CA SER A 29 -35.09 26.41 -54.61
C SER A 29 -33.60 26.10 -54.87
N LEU A 30 -33.29 25.17 -55.80
CA LEU A 30 -32.09 25.10 -56.70
C LEU A 30 -30.67 24.93 -56.05
N VAL A 31 -29.66 24.22 -56.58
CA VAL A 31 -29.33 23.71 -57.94
C VAL A 31 -28.64 22.31 -57.90
N SER A 32 -28.93 21.50 -58.94
CA SER A 32 -28.16 20.42 -59.64
C SER A 32 -26.61 20.30 -59.45
N TYR A 33 -25.89 19.21 -59.79
CA TYR A 33 -26.16 17.93 -60.51
C TYR A 33 -25.02 16.89 -60.29
N ILE A 34 -25.29 15.60 -60.54
CA ILE A 34 -24.48 14.51 -61.19
C ILE A 34 -22.92 14.63 -61.20
N GLY A 35 -22.09 13.60 -60.94
CA GLY A 35 -22.29 12.13 -60.98
C GLY A 35 -20.99 11.32 -60.68
N PRO A 36 -20.91 10.02 -61.04
CA PRO A 36 -20.16 9.02 -60.24
C PRO A 36 -18.74 8.65 -60.72
N ILE A 37 -17.97 8.00 -59.83
CA ILE A 37 -16.64 7.43 -60.07
C ILE A 37 -16.73 5.93 -60.37
N GLY A 38 -16.04 5.46 -61.41
CA GLY A 38 -15.90 4.04 -61.77
C GLY A 38 -14.45 3.58 -61.92
N LEU A 39 -14.10 2.55 -61.15
CA LEU A 39 -13.23 1.38 -61.45
C LEU A 39 -11.96 1.45 -62.35
N MET A 40 -10.95 0.71 -61.85
CA MET A 40 -9.87 -0.05 -62.56
C MET A 40 -8.50 0.57 -62.91
N ARG A 41 -7.53 0.31 -62.00
CA ARG A 41 -6.33 -0.57 -62.16
C ARG A 41 -5.18 -0.15 -63.14
N PRO A 42 -3.96 -0.77 -63.08
CA PRO A 42 -2.73 0.01 -62.88
C PRO A 42 -1.60 -0.20 -63.92
N MET A 43 -0.58 0.68 -63.90
CA MET A 43 0.87 0.36 -63.97
C MET A 43 1.75 1.62 -64.17
N GLY A 44 2.97 1.63 -63.61
CA GLY A 44 4.15 2.03 -64.41
C GLY A 44 4.95 3.31 -64.11
N ARG A 45 6.09 3.13 -63.40
CA ARG A 45 7.43 3.73 -63.65
C ARG A 45 7.77 5.22 -63.33
N LYS A 46 8.86 5.34 -62.54
CA LYS A 46 10.05 6.24 -62.68
C LYS A 46 9.88 7.77 -62.61
N CYS A 47 10.58 8.41 -61.65
CA CYS A 47 11.84 9.17 -61.83
C CYS A 47 12.24 9.89 -60.51
N THR A 48 13.37 9.53 -59.88
CA THR A 48 14.65 10.28 -59.82
C THR A 48 14.68 11.58 -59.02
N GLU A 49 15.35 11.58 -57.85
CA GLU A 49 16.51 12.46 -57.59
C GLU A 49 17.25 12.08 -56.28
N CYS A 50 18.54 11.79 -56.39
CA CYS A 50 19.62 12.20 -55.46
C CYS A 50 20.96 11.62 -55.95
N ARG A 51 21.95 12.47 -56.20
CA ARG A 51 23.27 12.08 -56.73
C ARG A 51 24.32 11.95 -55.63
N SER A 52 25.07 10.84 -55.65
CA SER A 52 26.54 10.71 -55.43
C SER A 52 27.19 11.34 -54.17
N ILE A 53 28.17 10.72 -53.49
CA ILE A 53 29.41 10.12 -54.02
C ILE A 53 29.87 8.91 -53.17
N ARG A 54 30.59 7.98 -53.80
CA ARG A 54 31.22 6.80 -53.16
C ARG A 54 32.55 7.13 -52.46
N ALA A 55 32.70 6.57 -51.26
CA ALA A 55 33.77 5.68 -50.76
C ALA A 55 35.26 6.03 -50.94
N LEU A 56 36.06 5.75 -49.89
CA LEU A 56 37.21 4.81 -49.93
C LEU A 56 37.85 4.58 -48.53
N SER A 57 38.21 3.30 -48.31
CA SER A 57 39.27 2.69 -47.49
C SER A 57 40.09 3.46 -46.42
N ARG A 58 40.29 2.78 -45.28
CA ARG A 58 41.40 2.94 -44.29
C ARG A 58 42.78 2.53 -44.90
N PRO A 59 43.95 2.62 -44.21
CA PRO A 59 44.28 3.21 -42.89
C PRO A 59 45.50 4.17 -42.91
N ASN A 60 45.81 4.85 -41.78
CA ASN A 60 47.21 5.15 -41.38
C ASN A 60 47.38 5.65 -39.92
N ARG A 61 48.51 5.27 -39.32
CA ARG A 61 49.25 5.91 -38.19
C ARG A 61 50.68 6.16 -38.75
N PRO A 62 51.49 7.16 -38.31
CA PRO A 62 52.07 7.15 -36.95
C PRO A 62 52.53 8.53 -36.36
N LEU A 63 53.30 8.47 -35.25
CA LEU A 63 54.21 9.46 -34.65
C LEU A 63 53.64 10.53 -33.66
N GLY A 64 54.41 10.78 -32.58
CA GLY A 64 54.24 11.94 -31.67
C GLY A 64 54.30 11.59 -30.17
N VAL A 65 55.44 11.87 -29.51
CA VAL A 65 55.78 11.63 -28.08
C VAL A 65 56.02 13.05 -27.46
N PRO A 66 55.71 13.41 -26.19
CA PRO A 66 56.37 12.81 -25.02
C PRO A 66 55.58 12.64 -23.70
N ALA A 67 56.24 11.93 -22.79
CA ALA A 67 55.79 11.62 -21.44
C ALA A 67 56.61 12.35 -20.37
N SER A 68 56.03 12.58 -19.19
CA SER A 68 56.77 12.90 -17.97
C SER A 68 55.94 12.57 -16.71
N PHE A 69 56.55 11.79 -15.78
CA PHE A 69 56.25 11.67 -14.34
C PHE A 69 54.82 11.21 -13.91
N ALA A 70 54.63 10.40 -12.85
CA ALA A 70 55.56 9.69 -11.97
C ALA A 70 54.94 8.38 -11.46
N ARG A 71 55.78 7.41 -11.04
CA ARG A 71 55.33 6.24 -10.27
C ARG A 71 55.19 6.60 -8.79
N SER A 72 54.18 6.06 -8.12
CA SER A 72 54.33 5.66 -6.71
C SER A 72 53.64 4.31 -6.46
N GLN A 73 54.29 3.47 -5.67
CA GLN A 73 53.73 2.21 -5.17
C GLN A 73 53.27 2.41 -3.73
N THR A 74 52.11 1.85 -3.38
CA THR A 74 51.69 1.59 -1.99
C THR A 74 50.95 0.26 -1.99
N LYS A 75 51.68 -0.86 -1.87
CA LYS A 75 51.86 -1.63 -0.62
C LYS A 75 50.55 -1.91 0.12
N ARG A 76 50.09 -3.16 0.01
CA ARG A 76 49.16 -3.80 0.94
C ARG A 76 49.88 -4.17 2.24
N THR A 77 49.26 -3.87 3.38
CA THR A 77 49.49 -4.51 4.69
C THR A 77 48.13 -4.47 5.41
N SER A 78 47.37 -5.56 5.59
CA SER A 78 47.63 -6.71 6.49
C SER A 78 47.88 -6.30 7.94
N TRP A 79 46.84 -6.30 8.77
CA TRP A 79 46.95 -6.29 10.23
C TRP A 79 45.88 -7.19 10.86
N THR A 80 46.31 -8.40 11.22
CA THR A 80 45.75 -9.20 12.31
C THR A 80 46.86 -9.34 13.35
N VAL A 81 46.66 -8.85 14.57
CA VAL A 81 47.48 -9.24 15.73
C VAL A 81 46.58 -9.43 16.94
N GLU A 82 46.87 -10.50 17.66
CA GLU A 82 46.19 -10.99 18.84
C GLU A 82 46.98 -10.65 20.12
N ARG A 83 46.26 -10.64 21.26
CA ARG A 83 46.65 -10.61 22.69
C ARG A 83 48.13 -10.52 23.15
N GLN A 84 48.22 -9.98 24.38
CA GLN A 84 48.88 -10.53 25.60
C GLN A 84 50.06 -9.75 26.24
N SER A 85 49.73 -9.10 27.37
CA SER A 85 50.37 -9.17 28.71
C SER A 85 51.84 -8.81 28.95
N LEU A 86 52.08 -8.05 30.04
CA LEU A 86 53.20 -8.01 31.02
C LEU A 86 52.97 -6.73 31.91
N THR A 87 53.13 -6.63 33.24
CA THR A 87 53.27 -7.63 34.34
C THR A 87 53.03 -6.98 35.73
N LEU A 88 52.51 -7.79 36.68
CA LEU A 88 52.77 -7.86 38.13
C LEU A 88 52.82 -6.62 39.08
N ALA A 89 51.91 -6.68 40.06
CA ALA A 89 52.14 -6.65 41.52
C ALA A 89 52.56 -5.36 42.27
N SER A 90 51.67 -4.92 43.17
CA SER A 90 52.02 -4.65 44.57
C SER A 90 50.89 -5.14 45.48
N ASP A 91 51.24 -5.79 46.59
CA ASP A 91 50.33 -6.63 47.38
C ASP A 91 49.75 -5.92 48.62
N LEU A 92 48.81 -6.60 49.28
CA LEU A 92 48.30 -6.41 50.66
C LEU A 92 48.84 -5.22 51.51
N MET A 93 47.93 -4.34 51.95
CA MET A 93 47.75 -3.86 53.35
C MET A 93 46.49 -2.98 53.41
N SER A 94 45.49 -3.29 54.24
CA SER A 94 45.49 -2.78 55.60
C SER A 94 44.52 -3.57 56.51
N ARG A 95 44.97 -3.92 57.71
CA ARG A 95 44.15 -4.53 58.76
C ARG A 95 44.10 -3.63 60.01
N THR A 96 42.87 -3.34 60.44
CA THR A 96 42.43 -3.21 61.85
C THR A 96 42.89 -2.05 62.76
N ARG A 97 42.01 -1.73 63.74
CA ARG A 97 42.02 -0.62 64.75
C ARG A 97 41.68 0.75 64.15
N ASP A 98 40.94 1.64 64.81
CA ASP A 98 40.31 1.72 66.15
C ASP A 98 38.85 2.22 65.97
N GLY A 99 37.90 2.35 66.89
CA GLY A 99 37.93 2.54 68.35
C GLY A 99 37.01 3.73 68.74
N SER A 100 36.06 3.50 69.67
CA SER A 100 35.30 4.49 70.49
C SER A 100 34.30 5.53 69.89
N ASP A 101 33.01 5.29 70.22
CA ASP A 101 32.00 6.19 70.84
C ASP A 101 32.44 7.62 71.27
N PRO A 102 31.58 8.65 71.10
CA PRO A 102 31.38 9.59 72.21
C PRO A 102 29.91 9.87 72.59
N ARG A 103 29.63 9.73 73.89
CA ARG A 103 28.37 10.10 74.56
C ARG A 103 28.35 11.57 74.98
N ALA A 104 27.15 12.17 74.89
CA ALA A 104 26.47 13.00 75.90
C ALA A 104 27.15 14.18 76.67
N VAL A 105 26.28 15.12 77.09
CA VAL A 105 26.35 16.15 78.18
C VAL A 105 26.07 17.56 77.59
N ARG A 106 24.87 18.17 77.69
CA ARG A 106 23.95 18.57 78.81
C ARG A 106 24.14 20.04 79.27
N GLY A 107 23.04 20.80 79.26
CA GLY A 107 22.77 21.96 80.15
C GLY A 107 22.61 23.32 79.43
N ARG A 108 21.73 24.25 79.84
CA ARG A 108 20.73 24.28 80.94
C ARG A 108 19.52 25.20 80.60
N TYR A 109 18.41 24.96 81.30
CA TYR A 109 17.15 25.75 81.45
C TYR A 109 17.31 27.01 82.35
N PRO A 110 16.27 27.84 82.70
CA PRO A 110 14.94 28.23 82.12
C PRO A 110 14.71 29.80 82.22
N PRO A 111 13.53 30.47 82.49
CA PRO A 111 12.07 30.12 82.46
C PRO A 111 11.02 31.20 81.95
N LYS A 112 9.71 30.81 81.94
CA LYS A 112 8.42 31.60 81.92
C LYS A 112 7.97 32.23 80.57
N ARG A 113 6.68 32.37 80.19
CA ARG A 113 5.30 32.25 80.79
C ARG A 113 4.36 31.51 79.79
N GLU A 114 3.43 30.60 80.11
CA GLU A 114 2.17 30.65 80.92
C GLU A 114 0.92 31.23 80.20
N ARG A 115 0.01 30.36 79.67
CA ARG A 115 -1.46 30.30 79.96
C ARG A 115 -2.28 29.35 79.03
N TYR A 116 -3.42 28.90 79.56
CA TYR A 116 -4.55 28.18 78.94
C TYR A 116 -4.38 26.70 78.50
N ALA A 117 -4.72 25.79 79.44
CA ALA A 117 -5.27 24.48 79.14
C ALA A 117 -6.41 24.15 80.11
N ARG A 118 -7.62 23.91 79.59
CA ARG A 118 -8.78 23.32 80.29
C ARG A 118 -9.56 22.45 79.27
N SER A 119 -10.27 21.45 79.78
CA SER A 119 -11.32 20.68 79.07
C SER A 119 -10.90 19.56 78.09
N ILE A 120 -10.17 18.53 78.57
CA ILE A 120 -10.07 17.22 77.86
C ILE A 120 -10.30 16.02 78.82
N ILE A 121 -11.32 16.07 79.69
CA ILE A 121 -11.83 14.89 80.42
C ILE A 121 -13.37 14.92 80.44
N MET A 122 -13.99 14.87 79.26
CA MET A 122 -15.44 14.63 79.11
C MET A 122 -15.84 14.04 77.75
N TYR A 123 -14.96 14.10 76.75
CA TYR A 123 -15.24 13.71 75.35
C TYR A 123 -14.94 12.25 74.97
N ARG A 124 -14.63 11.35 75.92
CA ARG A 124 -14.30 9.94 75.58
C ARG A 124 -15.47 8.95 75.67
N ASN A 125 -16.51 9.28 76.42
CA ASN A 125 -17.66 8.38 76.65
C ASN A 125 -18.94 8.79 75.88
N LEU A 126 -18.94 9.96 75.23
CA LEU A 126 -20.03 10.40 74.35
C LEU A 126 -19.92 9.86 72.91
N ILE A 127 -18.71 9.42 72.49
CA ILE A 127 -18.45 8.95 71.12
C ILE A 127 -18.94 7.50 70.91
N HIS A 128 -18.93 6.66 71.95
CA HIS A 128 -19.31 5.25 71.85
C HIS A 128 -20.83 5.01 71.83
N ALA A 129 -21.65 5.92 72.39
CA ALA A 129 -23.10 5.79 72.39
C ALA A 129 -23.75 6.27 71.08
N ALA A 130 -23.17 7.26 70.40
CA ALA A 130 -23.70 7.78 69.12
C ALA A 130 -23.51 6.81 67.95
N ALA A 131 -22.46 5.98 67.97
CA ALA A 131 -22.13 5.06 66.88
C ALA A 131 -23.16 3.92 66.70
N ILE A 132 -23.84 3.50 67.78
CA ILE A 132 -24.79 2.36 67.73
C ILE A 132 -26.19 2.81 67.29
N LEU A 133 -26.59 4.06 67.57
CA LEU A 133 -27.92 4.55 67.21
C LEU A 133 -28.03 5.00 65.74
N CYS A 134 -26.93 5.41 65.10
CA CYS A 134 -26.91 5.72 63.66
C CYS A 134 -26.97 4.48 62.74
N MET A 135 -26.62 3.28 63.22
CA MET A 135 -26.69 2.05 62.40
C MET A 135 -28.10 1.44 62.33
N ALA A 136 -29.04 1.87 63.18
CA ALA A 136 -30.40 1.33 63.24
C ALA A 136 -31.45 2.16 62.45
N THR A 137 -31.12 3.37 62.01
CA THR A 137 -32.05 4.27 61.30
C THR A 137 -31.77 4.41 59.79
N VAL A 138 -30.56 4.07 59.33
CA VAL A 138 -30.21 4.08 57.89
C VAL A 138 -30.75 2.84 57.15
N THR A 139 -30.98 1.73 57.86
CA THR A 139 -31.46 0.46 57.29
C THR A 139 -32.96 0.43 56.95
N LEU A 140 -33.74 1.45 57.32
CA LEU A 140 -35.20 1.52 57.04
C LEU A 140 -35.59 2.54 55.97
N THR A 141 -34.67 3.36 55.47
CA THR A 141 -34.91 4.29 54.34
C THR A 141 -34.11 3.96 53.08
N ALA A 142 -33.01 3.20 53.18
CA ALA A 142 -32.24 2.74 52.02
C ALA A 142 -32.90 1.60 51.21
N GLY A 143 -33.90 0.91 51.78
CA GLY A 143 -34.58 -0.24 51.16
C GLY A 143 -35.71 0.10 50.17
N ALA A 144 -36.15 1.36 50.12
CA ALA A 144 -37.27 1.79 49.26
C ALA A 144 -36.81 2.39 47.92
N GLN A 145 -35.74 3.21 47.93
CA GLN A 145 -35.18 3.82 46.72
C GLN A 145 -34.51 2.79 45.80
N SER A 146 -33.79 1.84 46.40
CA SER A 146 -32.98 0.82 45.70
C SER A 146 -33.79 -0.19 44.86
N ARG A 147 -35.13 -0.21 44.96
CA ARG A 147 -35.99 -1.03 44.07
C ARG A 147 -36.41 -0.31 42.80
N GLN A 148 -36.62 1.01 42.82
CA GLN A 148 -36.96 1.76 41.59
C GLN A 148 -35.75 2.02 40.69
N ASP A 149 -34.54 2.09 41.26
CA ASP A 149 -33.31 2.21 40.49
C ASP A 149 -32.86 0.87 39.86
N ALA A 150 -33.23 -0.27 40.47
CA ALA A 150 -32.92 -1.61 39.95
C ALA A 150 -33.82 -2.04 38.78
N GLU A 151 -35.11 -1.67 38.76
CA GLU A 151 -36.03 -2.00 37.65
C GLU A 151 -35.89 -1.11 36.41
N ARG A 152 -35.17 0.02 36.51
CA ARG A 152 -34.77 0.83 35.33
C ARG A 152 -33.44 0.40 34.70
N ALA A 153 -32.72 -0.53 35.33
CA ALA A 153 -31.38 -0.94 34.92
C ALA A 153 -31.32 -2.26 34.13
N ASN A 154 -32.47 -2.84 33.74
CA ASN A 154 -32.51 -4.15 33.10
C ASN A 154 -33.44 -4.22 31.87
N GLY A 155 -33.31 -3.22 30.98
CA GLY A 155 -33.60 -3.44 29.55
C GLY A 155 -32.49 -4.29 28.91
N PRO A 156 -32.72 -4.95 27.75
CA PRO A 156 -31.73 -5.86 27.18
C PRO A 156 -30.44 -5.11 26.81
N ALA A 157 -29.36 -5.42 27.53
CA ALA A 157 -28.04 -4.81 27.35
C ALA A 157 -27.27 -5.37 26.14
N GLU A 158 -27.90 -5.36 24.96
CA GLU A 158 -27.17 -5.38 23.69
C GLU A 158 -26.87 -3.94 23.29
N THR A 159 -25.62 -3.50 23.48
CA THR A 159 -24.90 -2.32 22.93
C THR A 159 -24.13 -1.53 24.00
N THR A 160 -22.88 -1.93 24.28
CA THR A 160 -21.83 -0.99 24.75
C THR A 160 -20.39 -1.53 24.64
N ASN A 161 -20.07 -2.22 23.53
CA ASN A 161 -18.66 -2.52 23.17
C ASN A 161 -18.26 -2.04 21.75
N GLN A 162 -19.14 -1.27 21.08
CA GLN A 162 -18.88 -0.72 19.74
C GLN A 162 -18.41 0.74 19.75
N ALA A 163 -18.40 1.44 20.90
CA ALA A 163 -18.11 2.89 20.92
C ALA A 163 -16.62 3.24 20.80
N ASN A 164 -15.69 2.32 21.11
CA ASN A 164 -14.25 2.61 21.15
C ASN A 164 -13.47 2.09 19.93
N ASP A 165 -14.07 1.21 19.12
CA ASP A 165 -13.46 0.68 17.89
C ASP A 165 -13.72 1.59 16.67
N GLN A 166 -14.68 2.52 16.79
CA GLN A 166 -15.14 3.39 15.69
C GLN A 166 -14.19 4.53 15.33
N ASN A 167 -13.05 4.69 16.01
CA ASN A 167 -12.13 5.79 15.76
C ASN A 167 -10.94 5.43 14.84
N VAL A 168 -10.53 4.16 14.79
CA VAL A 168 -9.47 3.70 13.89
C VAL A 168 -10.02 3.58 12.46
N SER A 169 -9.32 4.13 11.46
CA SER A 169 -9.71 3.89 10.07
C SER A 169 -9.45 2.42 9.73
N PRO A 170 -10.43 1.70 9.14
CA PRO A 170 -10.29 0.27 8.82
C PRO A 170 -9.00 -0.01 8.05
N LEU A 171 -8.35 -1.16 8.27
CA LEU A 171 -7.07 -1.47 7.67
C LEU A 171 -7.20 -2.63 6.67
N ILE A 172 -6.51 -2.48 5.53
CA ILE A 172 -6.26 -3.54 4.58
C ILE A 172 -4.75 -3.82 4.63
N GLN A 173 -4.38 -5.06 4.97
CA GLN A 173 -3.00 -5.54 4.97
C GLN A 173 -2.85 -6.63 3.91
N LEU A 174 -1.90 -6.42 3.01
CA LEU A 174 -1.65 -7.26 1.84
C LEU A 174 -0.19 -7.73 1.86
N ALA A 175 0.04 -9.03 1.93
CA ALA A 175 1.36 -9.61 1.71
C ALA A 175 1.39 -10.30 0.35
N ILE A 176 2.36 -9.94 -0.48
CA ILE A 176 2.60 -10.55 -1.80
C ILE A 176 3.87 -11.40 -1.69
N LEU A 177 3.74 -12.69 -1.98
CA LEU A 177 4.80 -13.70 -1.91
C LEU A 177 5.07 -14.14 -3.35
N LEU A 178 6.20 -13.71 -3.92
CA LEU A 178 6.58 -13.99 -5.31
C LEU A 178 7.67 -15.05 -5.37
N ASP A 179 7.47 -16.05 -6.22
CA ASP A 179 8.50 -16.97 -6.66
C ASP A 179 9.57 -16.22 -7.49
N ASN A 180 10.84 -16.37 -7.13
CA ASN A 180 11.99 -15.74 -7.81
C ASN A 180 12.79 -16.69 -8.71
N SER A 181 12.25 -17.86 -9.04
CA SER A 181 12.84 -18.81 -9.98
C SER A 181 12.85 -18.29 -11.43
N GLY A 182 13.70 -18.90 -12.28
CA GLY A 182 13.89 -18.47 -13.67
C GLY A 182 12.62 -18.44 -14.52
N SER A 183 11.72 -19.41 -14.30
CA SER A 183 10.41 -19.51 -14.96
C SER A 183 9.46 -18.36 -14.63
N MET A 184 9.72 -17.63 -13.54
CA MET A 184 8.83 -16.62 -12.97
C MET A 184 9.20 -15.18 -13.33
N THR A 185 10.17 -15.00 -14.23
CA THR A 185 10.52 -13.71 -14.86
C THR A 185 9.26 -12.93 -15.33
N GLY A 186 8.36 -13.59 -16.06
CA GLY A 186 7.14 -12.95 -16.58
C GLY A 186 6.17 -12.47 -15.48
N LEU A 187 6.06 -13.21 -14.38
CA LEU A 187 5.24 -12.83 -13.23
C LEU A 187 5.79 -11.58 -12.55
N ILE A 188 7.12 -11.52 -12.34
CA ILE A 188 7.79 -10.38 -11.72
C ILE A 188 7.60 -9.12 -12.57
N GLU A 189 7.70 -9.22 -13.90
CA GLU A 189 7.44 -8.11 -14.81
C GLU A 189 5.96 -7.70 -14.87
N GLN A 190 5.02 -8.64 -14.77
CA GLN A 190 3.60 -8.33 -14.58
C GLN A 190 3.37 -7.59 -13.25
N ALA A 191 3.95 -8.07 -12.14
CA ALA A 191 3.82 -7.45 -10.83
C ALA A 191 4.35 -6.01 -10.82
N LYS A 192 5.53 -5.76 -11.40
CA LYS A 192 6.11 -4.42 -11.59
C LYS A 192 5.19 -3.49 -12.40
N SER A 193 4.53 -4.03 -13.43
CA SER A 193 3.64 -3.26 -14.31
C SER A 193 2.28 -2.93 -13.66
N GLU A 194 1.72 -3.87 -12.90
CA GLU A 194 0.32 -3.82 -12.46
C GLU A 194 0.13 -3.48 -10.96
N LEU A 195 1.19 -3.39 -10.14
CA LEU A 195 1.10 -3.02 -8.72
C LEU A 195 0.18 -1.79 -8.48
N TRP A 196 0.38 -0.74 -9.28
CA TRP A 196 -0.41 0.48 -9.21
C TRP A 196 -1.89 0.26 -9.50
N ARG A 197 -2.24 -0.66 -10.40
CA ARG A 197 -3.63 -0.96 -10.75
C ARG A 197 -4.36 -1.63 -9.58
N VAL A 198 -3.70 -2.54 -8.87
CA VAL A 198 -4.23 -3.19 -7.66
C VAL A 198 -4.43 -2.18 -6.53
N VAL A 199 -3.47 -1.26 -6.35
CA VAL A 199 -3.62 -0.11 -5.43
C VAL A 199 -4.83 0.74 -5.84
N ASN A 200 -4.92 1.11 -7.12
CA ASN A 200 -5.96 2.00 -7.66
C ASN A 200 -7.37 1.43 -7.46
N GLU A 201 -7.57 0.12 -7.68
CA GLU A 201 -8.83 -0.57 -7.42
C GLU A 201 -9.28 -0.41 -5.95
N LEU A 202 -8.38 -0.72 -5.02
CA LEU A 202 -8.63 -0.67 -3.58
C LEU A 202 -9.08 0.73 -3.09
N THR A 203 -8.79 1.81 -3.84
CA THR A 203 -9.13 3.19 -3.42
C THR A 203 -10.62 3.46 -3.35
N THR A 204 -11.41 2.66 -4.08
CA THR A 204 -12.87 2.73 -4.10
C THR A 204 -13.50 2.04 -2.88
N ALA A 205 -12.71 1.25 -2.13
CA ALA A 205 -13.17 0.51 -0.96
C ALA A 205 -13.53 1.46 0.20
N ARG A 206 -14.64 1.19 0.88
CA ARG A 206 -15.11 1.88 2.07
C ARG A 206 -15.61 0.86 3.08
N HIS A 207 -15.33 1.06 4.36
CA HIS A 207 -15.90 0.24 5.44
C HIS A 207 -16.47 1.18 6.50
N GLY A 208 -17.76 1.01 6.85
CA GLY A 208 -18.50 1.98 7.67
C GLY A 208 -18.51 3.40 7.08
N GLY A 209 -18.47 3.54 5.75
CA GLY A 209 -18.34 4.84 5.06
C GLY A 209 -16.95 5.47 5.09
N ARG A 210 -16.01 4.95 5.89
CA ARG A 210 -14.62 5.43 5.97
C ARG A 210 -13.76 4.79 4.89
N GLN A 211 -12.84 5.55 4.31
CA GLN A 211 -11.78 4.97 3.49
C GLN A 211 -10.78 4.23 4.39
N PRO A 212 -10.37 2.99 4.02
CA PRO A 212 -9.39 2.27 4.80
C PRO A 212 -7.98 2.87 4.68
N ARG A 213 -7.08 2.41 5.53
CA ARG A 213 -5.63 2.45 5.28
C ARG A 213 -5.22 1.21 4.49
N LEU A 214 -4.18 1.32 3.67
CA LEU A 214 -3.54 0.19 3.01
C LEU A 214 -2.12 0.01 3.57
N GLN A 215 -1.71 -1.23 3.80
CA GLN A 215 -0.33 -1.62 4.02
C GLN A 215 0.03 -2.79 3.13
N VAL A 216 1.19 -2.75 2.49
CA VAL A 216 1.68 -3.82 1.62
C VAL A 216 3.02 -4.34 2.12
N ALA A 217 3.21 -5.66 2.12
CA ALA A 217 4.45 -6.37 2.36
C ALA A 217 4.82 -7.17 1.12
N LEU A 218 6.13 -7.35 0.89
CA LEU A 218 6.66 -8.13 -0.24
C LEU A 218 7.69 -9.13 0.28
N TYR A 219 7.50 -10.40 -0.11
CA TYR A 219 8.43 -11.50 0.12
C TYR A 219 8.82 -12.12 -1.21
N LEU A 220 10.08 -12.58 -1.30
CA LEU A 220 10.51 -13.55 -2.30
C LEU A 220 10.62 -14.94 -1.66
N TYR A 221 10.27 -15.97 -2.43
CA TYR A 221 10.61 -17.35 -2.13
C TYR A 221 11.13 -18.03 -3.41
N GLY A 222 11.76 -19.20 -3.27
CA GLY A 222 12.54 -19.83 -4.34
C GLY A 222 14.02 -20.01 -3.98
N ASP A 223 14.54 -19.26 -2.99
CA ASP A 223 15.84 -19.48 -2.36
C ASP A 223 15.62 -19.47 -0.82
N PRO A 224 15.46 -20.63 -0.16
CA PRO A 224 15.04 -20.70 1.24
C PRO A 224 16.16 -20.31 2.21
N PRO A 225 15.89 -19.54 3.28
CA PRO A 225 14.56 -19.14 3.77
C PRO A 225 13.94 -17.97 2.97
N PRO A 226 12.59 -17.86 2.93
CA PRO A 226 11.90 -16.76 2.27
C PRO A 226 12.43 -15.38 2.68
N GLN A 227 12.75 -14.53 1.69
CA GLN A 227 13.34 -13.22 1.93
C GLN A 227 12.26 -12.13 2.02
N GLN A 228 12.14 -11.47 3.17
CA GLN A 228 11.36 -10.25 3.30
C GLN A 228 12.06 -9.09 2.56
N LEU A 229 11.41 -8.53 1.53
CA LEU A 229 11.91 -7.33 0.82
C LEU A 229 11.39 -6.04 1.45
N ASN A 230 10.16 -6.07 2.00
CA ASN A 230 9.68 -5.06 2.92
C ASN A 230 8.59 -5.62 3.85
N ALA A 231 8.59 -5.14 5.09
CA ALA A 231 7.48 -5.33 6.01
C ALA A 231 6.23 -4.56 5.54
N LEU A 232 5.09 -4.80 6.21
CA LEU A 232 3.83 -4.09 5.99
C LEU A 232 4.03 -2.56 6.14
N THR A 233 3.97 -1.84 5.02
CA THR A 233 4.22 -0.39 4.95
C THR A 233 3.12 0.33 4.18
N ASP A 234 2.85 1.58 4.57
CA ASP A 234 2.00 2.53 3.83
C ASP A 234 2.80 3.36 2.79
N ASP A 235 4.13 3.24 2.77
CA ASP A 235 5.00 3.81 1.72
C ASP A 235 4.97 2.93 0.46
N LEU A 236 4.11 3.28 -0.49
CA LEU A 236 3.95 2.57 -1.77
C LEU A 236 5.17 2.73 -2.70
N ASP A 237 5.97 3.79 -2.54
CA ASP A 237 7.20 3.96 -3.33
C ASP A 237 8.29 3.02 -2.82
N LYS A 238 8.30 2.71 -1.52
CA LYS A 238 9.17 1.67 -0.97
C LYS A 238 8.77 0.27 -1.46
N VAL A 239 7.48 -0.03 -1.56
CA VAL A 239 6.97 -1.29 -2.13
C VAL A 239 7.38 -1.42 -3.60
N SER A 240 7.19 -0.36 -4.39
CA SER A 240 7.62 -0.29 -5.79
C SER A 240 9.15 -0.45 -5.91
N GLU A 241 9.95 0.25 -5.10
CA GLU A 241 11.42 0.09 -5.10
C GLU A 241 11.85 -1.35 -4.83
N SER A 242 11.31 -1.96 -3.76
CA SER A 242 11.59 -3.36 -3.41
C SER A 242 11.22 -4.32 -4.56
N LEU A 243 10.11 -4.06 -5.27
CA LEU A 243 9.65 -4.87 -6.40
C LEU A 243 10.52 -4.67 -7.67
N PHE A 244 10.97 -3.45 -7.96
CA PHE A 244 11.89 -3.18 -9.07
C PHE A 244 13.31 -3.69 -8.80
N ALA A 245 13.72 -3.81 -7.52
CA ALA A 245 15.00 -4.37 -7.11
C ALA A 245 15.07 -5.91 -7.12
N VAL A 246 13.98 -6.61 -7.42
CA VAL A 246 13.93 -8.08 -7.47
C VAL A 246 14.90 -8.63 -8.51
N ALA A 247 15.84 -9.46 -8.06
CA ALA A 247 16.68 -10.31 -8.90
C ALA A 247 16.13 -11.75 -8.93
N ILE A 248 16.28 -12.40 -10.09
CA ILE A 248 15.84 -13.77 -10.34
C ILE A 248 17.00 -14.71 -10.00
N ASN A 249 16.81 -15.61 -9.03
CA ASN A 249 17.85 -16.53 -8.55
C ASN A 249 17.30 -17.80 -7.84
N GLY A 250 16.01 -18.12 -8.01
CA GLY A 250 15.37 -19.26 -7.32
C GLY A 250 15.59 -20.63 -7.95
N GLY A 251 15.42 -21.67 -7.12
CA GLY A 251 15.37 -23.09 -7.49
C GLY A 251 14.92 -24.04 -6.36
N SER A 252 14.17 -23.55 -5.36
CA SER A 252 13.56 -24.32 -4.25
C SER A 252 12.35 -23.57 -3.65
N GLU A 253 11.17 -23.90 -4.17
CA GLU A 253 9.95 -23.09 -4.10
C GLU A 253 9.04 -23.48 -2.91
N TYR A 254 9.54 -23.31 -1.68
CA TYR A 254 8.89 -23.83 -0.47
C TYR A 254 7.67 -23.00 -0.02
N CYS A 255 6.53 -23.22 -0.67
CA CYS A 255 5.28 -22.46 -0.49
C CYS A 255 4.77 -22.48 0.96
N GLY A 256 4.75 -23.65 1.60
CA GLY A 256 4.32 -23.77 3.00
C GLY A 256 5.19 -22.95 3.96
N GLN A 257 6.50 -22.91 3.74
CA GLN A 257 7.43 -22.10 4.53
C GLN A 257 7.22 -20.59 4.27
N ALA A 258 7.02 -20.18 3.01
CA ALA A 258 6.75 -18.78 2.67
C ALA A 258 5.49 -18.23 3.37
N ILE A 259 4.42 -19.03 3.42
CA ILE A 259 3.19 -18.68 4.15
C ILE A 259 3.46 -18.62 5.66
N GLU A 260 4.10 -19.65 6.23
CA GLU A 260 4.41 -19.70 7.67
C GLU A 260 5.25 -18.50 8.13
N THR A 261 6.31 -18.18 7.39
CA THR A 261 7.17 -17.00 7.61
C THR A 261 6.36 -15.71 7.59
N ALA A 262 5.57 -15.46 6.54
CA ALA A 262 4.75 -14.25 6.43
C ALA A 262 3.68 -14.15 7.54
N VAL A 263 3.11 -15.29 7.98
CA VAL A 263 2.09 -15.37 9.04
C VAL A 263 2.69 -15.13 10.45
N ARG A 264 3.99 -15.37 10.64
CA ARG A 264 4.67 -15.23 11.94
C ARG A 264 5.49 -13.95 12.09
N GLU A 265 6.09 -13.44 11.03
CA GLU A 265 6.99 -12.28 11.09
C GLU A 265 6.29 -10.93 10.85
N LEU A 266 5.24 -10.89 10.04
CA LEU A 266 4.55 -9.63 9.75
C LEU A 266 3.68 -9.18 10.92
N ALA A 267 3.68 -7.86 11.15
CA ALA A 267 2.84 -7.19 12.15
C ALA A 267 1.37 -7.10 11.68
N TRP A 268 0.71 -8.25 11.59
CA TRP A 268 -0.70 -8.36 11.26
C TRP A 268 -1.59 -7.71 12.33
N SER A 269 -2.67 -7.05 11.89
CA SER A 269 -3.67 -6.46 12.77
C SER A 269 -4.39 -7.54 13.57
N THR A 270 -4.61 -7.25 14.85
CA THR A 270 -5.43 -8.08 15.74
C THR A 270 -6.93 -7.83 15.58
N SER A 271 -7.33 -6.78 14.84
CA SER A 271 -8.75 -6.50 14.60
C SER A 271 -9.40 -7.58 13.72
N PRO A 272 -10.63 -8.03 14.05
CA PRO A 272 -11.41 -8.92 13.20
C PRO A 272 -12.08 -8.19 12.02
N HIS A 273 -12.19 -6.86 12.09
CA HIS A 273 -12.79 -6.01 11.05
C HIS A 273 -11.80 -5.63 9.94
N ASP A 274 -10.50 -5.73 10.21
CA ASP A 274 -9.46 -5.50 9.21
C ASP A 274 -9.33 -6.66 8.22
N LEU A 275 -9.05 -6.32 6.97
CA LEU A 275 -8.87 -7.27 5.88
C LEU A 275 -7.39 -7.65 5.78
N LYS A 276 -7.08 -8.93 5.98
CA LYS A 276 -5.71 -9.47 5.98
C LYS A 276 -5.59 -10.52 4.89
N LEU A 277 -4.75 -10.25 3.89
CA LEU A 277 -4.63 -11.06 2.68
C LEU A 277 -3.16 -11.44 2.45
N ILE A 278 -2.91 -12.72 2.21
CA ILE A 278 -1.70 -13.23 1.56
C ILE A 278 -2.08 -13.57 0.11
N PHE A 279 -1.22 -13.21 -0.83
CA PHE A 279 -1.22 -13.76 -2.19
C PHE A 279 0.13 -14.41 -2.45
N ILE A 280 0.13 -15.71 -2.72
CA ILE A 280 1.33 -16.46 -3.10
C ILE A 280 1.25 -16.84 -4.57
N ALA A 281 2.34 -16.63 -5.31
CA ALA A 281 2.38 -16.79 -6.77
C ALA A 281 3.66 -17.49 -7.24
N GLY A 282 3.50 -18.58 -7.98
CA GLY A 282 4.57 -19.49 -8.43
C GLY A 282 4.03 -20.64 -9.31
N ASN A 283 4.88 -21.59 -9.68
CA ASN A 283 4.53 -22.65 -10.65
C ASN A 283 4.86 -24.10 -10.23
N GLU A 284 5.38 -24.31 -9.03
CA GLU A 284 5.85 -25.61 -8.53
C GLU A 284 4.84 -26.27 -7.57
N PRO A 285 4.96 -27.59 -7.27
CA PRO A 285 4.08 -28.28 -6.32
C PRO A 285 4.04 -27.58 -4.96
N PHE A 286 2.83 -27.30 -4.47
CA PHE A 286 2.58 -26.54 -3.25
C PHE A 286 3.03 -27.31 -1.99
N THR A 287 3.24 -28.63 -2.12
CA THR A 287 3.82 -29.53 -1.12
C THR A 287 5.34 -29.44 -0.98
N GLN A 288 6.06 -28.64 -1.78
CA GLN A 288 7.52 -28.54 -1.69
C GLN A 288 7.99 -27.94 -0.34
N GLY A 289 9.09 -28.48 0.18
CA GLY A 289 9.78 -27.98 1.37
C GLY A 289 9.48 -28.73 2.68
N PRO A 290 10.04 -28.28 3.82
CA PRO A 290 9.94 -28.96 5.10
C PRO A 290 8.67 -28.63 5.92
N VAL A 291 7.87 -27.64 5.47
CA VAL A 291 6.66 -27.16 6.16
C VAL A 291 5.43 -27.59 5.37
N ASP A 292 4.52 -28.36 5.99
CA ASP A 292 3.23 -28.69 5.37
C ASP A 292 2.38 -27.42 5.25
N TYR A 293 2.03 -27.05 4.01
CA TYR A 293 1.20 -25.89 3.73
C TYR A 293 -0.16 -25.94 4.45
N ARG A 294 -0.67 -27.13 4.78
CA ARG A 294 -1.96 -27.27 5.47
C ARG A 294 -1.91 -26.76 6.89
N GLU A 295 -0.77 -26.92 7.57
CA GLU A 295 -0.54 -26.33 8.89
C GLU A 295 -0.34 -24.82 8.78
N ALA A 296 0.43 -24.36 7.78
CA ALA A 296 0.66 -22.93 7.54
C ALA A 296 -0.63 -22.17 7.20
N CYS A 297 -1.48 -22.71 6.31
CA CYS A 297 -2.79 -22.14 6.00
C CYS A 297 -3.74 -22.17 7.19
N ARG A 298 -3.72 -23.23 8.01
CA ARG A 298 -4.52 -23.29 9.25
C ARG A 298 -4.08 -22.26 10.28
N GLU A 299 -2.77 -22.00 10.41
CA GLU A 299 -2.26 -20.91 11.25
C GLU A 299 -2.69 -19.53 10.71
N ALA A 300 -2.65 -19.33 9.39
CA ALA A 300 -3.09 -18.10 8.74
C ALA A 300 -4.56 -17.78 9.06
N ILE A 301 -5.48 -18.72 8.80
CA ILE A 301 -6.91 -18.49 8.99
C ILE A 301 -7.30 -18.39 10.46
N ALA A 302 -6.60 -19.08 11.37
CA ALA A 302 -6.76 -18.91 12.82
C ALA A 302 -6.43 -17.47 13.29
N LYS A 303 -5.57 -16.75 12.56
CA LYS A 303 -5.28 -15.32 12.75
C LYS A 303 -6.19 -14.39 11.93
N GLY A 304 -7.15 -14.96 11.19
CA GLY A 304 -8.03 -14.24 10.26
C GLY A 304 -7.30 -13.69 9.03
N ILE A 305 -6.20 -14.34 8.61
CA ILE A 305 -5.45 -14.02 7.39
C ILE A 305 -5.90 -14.99 6.30
N ILE A 306 -6.38 -14.44 5.19
CA ILE A 306 -6.88 -15.21 4.05
C ILE A 306 -5.71 -15.47 3.09
N VAL A 307 -5.52 -16.71 2.64
CA VAL A 307 -4.42 -17.09 1.72
C VAL A 307 -4.96 -17.35 0.32
N ASN A 308 -4.70 -16.45 -0.61
CA ASN A 308 -5.00 -16.62 -2.03
C ASN A 308 -3.80 -17.21 -2.77
N THR A 309 -4.04 -18.10 -3.72
CA THR A 309 -2.98 -18.82 -4.46
C THR A 309 -3.08 -18.53 -5.96
N ILE A 310 -1.95 -18.18 -6.58
CA ILE A 310 -1.84 -17.78 -7.99
C ILE A 310 -0.90 -18.73 -8.72
N HIS A 311 -1.45 -19.78 -9.30
CA HIS A 311 -0.67 -20.75 -10.06
C HIS A 311 -0.32 -20.19 -11.45
N CYS A 312 0.97 -20.24 -11.80
CA CYS A 312 1.51 -19.67 -13.03
C CYS A 312 1.79 -20.76 -14.06
N GLY A 313 0.73 -21.20 -14.73
CA GLY A 313 0.74 -22.31 -15.68
C GLY A 313 -0.68 -22.74 -16.04
N ASP A 314 -0.79 -23.79 -16.85
CA ASP A 314 -2.09 -24.26 -17.36
C ASP A 314 -2.97 -24.85 -16.26
N GLY A 315 -4.02 -24.11 -15.88
CA GLY A 315 -4.98 -24.53 -14.87
C GLY A 315 -4.46 -24.39 -13.44
N ILE A 316 -5.22 -24.95 -12.49
CA ILE A 316 -4.96 -24.86 -11.05
C ILE A 316 -4.77 -26.28 -10.52
N PRO A 317 -3.55 -26.68 -10.10
CA PRO A 317 -3.31 -27.94 -9.40
C PRO A 317 -4.16 -28.10 -8.14
N ASP A 318 -4.42 -29.35 -7.73
CA ASP A 318 -5.31 -29.63 -6.60
C ASP A 318 -4.75 -29.17 -5.26
N ASP A 319 -3.42 -29.19 -5.08
CA ASP A 319 -2.72 -28.69 -3.90
C ASP A 319 -2.69 -27.15 -3.82
N TRP A 320 -2.51 -26.46 -4.95
CA TRP A 320 -2.72 -25.02 -5.06
C TRP A 320 -4.16 -24.61 -4.71
N ARG A 321 -5.15 -25.45 -5.08
CA ARG A 321 -6.56 -25.22 -4.75
C ARG A 321 -6.86 -25.50 -3.27
N ASP A 322 -6.35 -26.60 -2.73
CA ASP A 322 -6.46 -26.99 -1.32
C ASP A 322 -5.84 -25.90 -0.41
N GLY A 323 -4.64 -25.41 -0.76
CA GLY A 323 -3.97 -24.32 -0.06
C GLY A 323 -4.82 -23.06 0.11
N ALA A 324 -5.54 -22.64 -0.94
CA ALA A 324 -6.46 -21.52 -0.85
C ALA A 324 -7.72 -21.84 -0.02
N LEU A 325 -8.35 -22.99 -0.29
CA LEU A 325 -9.60 -23.40 0.39
C LEU A 325 -9.42 -23.57 1.90
N LEU A 326 -8.24 -24.02 2.35
CA LEU A 326 -7.92 -24.17 3.77
C LEU A 326 -7.81 -22.85 4.55
N ALA A 327 -7.80 -21.70 3.86
CA ALA A 327 -7.71 -20.38 4.47
C ALA A 327 -8.66 -19.34 3.83
N ASP A 328 -9.89 -19.76 3.49
CA ASP A 328 -10.96 -18.92 2.90
C ASP A 328 -10.55 -18.13 1.64
N GLY A 329 -9.50 -18.59 0.96
CA GLY A 329 -8.89 -17.98 -0.21
C GLY A 329 -9.56 -18.34 -1.52
N LYS A 330 -9.07 -17.71 -2.58
CA LYS A 330 -9.32 -18.13 -3.95
C LYS A 330 -8.02 -18.63 -4.57
N ALA A 331 -8.15 -19.74 -5.29
CA ALA A 331 -7.12 -20.20 -6.20
C ALA A 331 -7.44 -19.70 -7.61
N VAL A 332 -6.41 -19.21 -8.30
CA VAL A 332 -6.48 -18.65 -9.66
C VAL A 332 -5.30 -19.18 -10.48
N SER A 333 -5.51 -19.33 -11.78
CA SER A 333 -4.48 -19.66 -12.75
C SER A 333 -4.29 -18.45 -13.66
N ILE A 334 -3.03 -18.07 -13.88
CA ILE A 334 -2.67 -17.00 -14.82
C ILE A 334 -1.58 -17.50 -15.76
N ASN A 335 -1.53 -16.91 -16.96
CA ASN A 335 -0.37 -17.07 -17.84
C ASN A 335 0.60 -15.90 -17.58
N GLN A 336 1.72 -16.21 -16.93
CA GLN A 336 2.76 -15.26 -16.55
C GLN A 336 3.44 -14.57 -17.75
N ASN A 337 3.24 -15.06 -18.98
CA ASN A 337 3.77 -14.47 -20.21
C ASN A 337 2.72 -13.67 -21.00
N VAL A 338 1.44 -13.69 -20.61
CA VAL A 338 0.40 -12.86 -21.24
C VAL A 338 0.48 -11.44 -20.69
N GLN A 339 1.02 -10.53 -21.50
CA GLN A 339 0.84 -9.10 -21.28
C GLN A 339 -0.57 -8.69 -21.73
N VAL A 340 -1.30 -7.95 -20.89
CA VAL A 340 -2.57 -7.33 -21.32
C VAL A 340 -2.25 -6.37 -22.46
N ALA A 341 -2.95 -6.49 -23.59
CA ALA A 341 -2.81 -5.56 -24.70
C ALA A 341 -3.18 -4.14 -24.20
N TYR A 342 -2.20 -3.24 -24.19
CA TYR A 342 -2.42 -1.87 -23.75
C TYR A 342 -3.35 -1.14 -24.72
N ILE A 343 -4.53 -0.76 -24.23
CA ILE A 343 -5.45 0.11 -24.96
C ILE A 343 -5.06 1.54 -24.64
N GLU A 344 -4.40 2.19 -25.60
CA GLU A 344 -4.10 3.62 -25.56
C GLU A 344 -5.41 4.42 -25.59
N ALA A 345 -5.63 5.18 -24.52
CA ALA A 345 -6.80 6.02 -24.34
C ALA A 345 -6.45 7.50 -24.61
N PRO A 346 -7.37 8.31 -25.17
CA PRO A 346 -7.11 9.73 -25.45
C PRO A 346 -6.64 10.57 -24.25
N GLN A 347 -6.95 10.14 -23.02
CA GLN A 347 -6.59 10.80 -21.78
C GLN A 347 -5.16 10.52 -21.31
N ASP A 348 -4.50 9.46 -21.80
CA ASP A 348 -3.26 8.93 -21.23
C ASP A 348 -2.12 9.96 -21.18
N ALA A 349 -1.91 10.68 -22.27
CA ALA A 349 -0.84 11.69 -22.38
C ALA A 349 -1.03 12.84 -21.37
N GLU A 350 -2.27 13.27 -21.12
CA GLU A 350 -2.56 14.34 -20.17
C GLU A 350 -2.47 13.83 -18.72
N ILE A 351 -2.92 12.60 -18.44
CA ILE A 351 -2.73 11.99 -17.11
C ILE A 351 -1.24 11.85 -16.78
N ALA A 352 -0.42 11.38 -17.73
CA ALA A 352 1.03 11.26 -17.54
C ALA A 352 1.68 12.65 -17.31
N ARG A 353 1.28 13.68 -18.08
CA ARG A 353 1.76 15.06 -17.90
C ARG A 353 1.42 15.61 -16.51
N LEU A 354 0.17 15.47 -16.09
CA LEU A 354 -0.29 15.88 -14.76
C LEU A 354 0.40 15.09 -13.64
N GLY A 355 0.72 13.82 -13.86
CA GLY A 355 1.48 12.98 -12.94
C GLY A 355 2.92 13.47 -12.71
N VAL A 356 3.53 14.17 -13.68
CA VAL A 356 4.81 14.86 -13.52
C VAL A 356 4.64 16.22 -12.84
N GLU A 357 3.60 16.97 -13.20
CA GLU A 357 3.26 18.27 -12.56
C GLU A 357 2.98 18.10 -11.05
N LEU A 358 2.29 17.01 -10.68
CA LEU A 358 1.97 16.66 -9.30
C LEU A 358 3.23 16.56 -8.40
N ASN A 359 4.37 16.16 -8.95
CA ASN A 359 5.63 16.06 -8.20
C ASN A 359 6.14 17.43 -7.70
N GLN A 360 5.74 18.52 -8.35
CA GLN A 360 6.13 19.87 -7.98
C GLN A 360 5.39 20.37 -6.72
N THR A 361 4.36 19.64 -6.29
CA THR A 361 3.54 19.98 -5.11
C THR A 361 4.04 19.36 -3.80
N TYR A 362 5.05 18.49 -3.82
CA TYR A 362 5.62 17.91 -2.61
C TYR A 362 6.58 18.89 -1.93
N VAL A 363 6.44 19.04 -0.62
CA VAL A 363 7.21 19.94 0.24
C VAL A 363 8.11 19.08 1.13
N PRO A 364 9.30 18.68 0.65
CA PRO A 364 10.18 17.76 1.36
C PRO A 364 10.66 18.35 2.70
N PHE A 365 10.46 17.64 3.81
CA PHE A 365 10.88 18.05 5.16
C PHE A 365 11.48 16.90 5.99
N GLY A 366 12.35 17.25 6.94
CA GLY A 366 12.96 16.31 7.87
C GLY A 366 14.02 15.38 7.25
N ALA A 367 14.53 14.44 8.04
CA ALA A 367 15.69 13.62 7.67
C ALA A 367 15.41 12.64 6.50
N ALA A 368 14.16 12.17 6.34
CA ALA A 368 13.78 11.23 5.29
C ALA A 368 13.50 11.90 3.93
N ALA A 369 13.46 13.24 3.89
CA ALA A 369 13.10 14.05 2.72
C ALA A 369 13.83 13.66 1.44
N ALA A 370 15.16 13.76 1.44
CA ALA A 370 15.97 13.59 0.25
C ALA A 370 15.87 12.16 -0.31
N GLU A 371 15.99 11.14 0.54
CA GLU A 371 15.88 9.74 0.12
C GLU A 371 14.50 9.45 -0.48
N SER A 372 13.43 9.90 0.19
CA SER A 372 12.06 9.58 -0.22
C SER A 372 11.65 10.34 -1.50
N GLN A 373 12.08 11.59 -1.66
CA GLN A 373 11.86 12.34 -2.91
C GLN A 373 12.64 11.72 -4.08
N MET A 374 13.89 11.29 -3.87
CA MET A 374 14.64 10.52 -4.87
C MET A 374 13.94 9.19 -5.20
N ARG A 375 13.38 8.49 -4.19
CA ARG A 375 12.59 7.27 -4.39
C ARG A 375 11.38 7.52 -5.28
N GLN A 376 10.59 8.56 -5.00
CA GLN A 376 9.43 8.96 -5.81
C GLN A 376 9.80 9.17 -7.30
N VAL A 377 10.86 9.93 -7.56
CA VAL A 377 11.34 10.22 -8.91
C VAL A 377 11.86 8.94 -9.59
N ALA A 378 12.57 8.08 -8.87
CA ALA A 378 13.02 6.79 -9.39
C ALA A 378 11.84 5.86 -9.75
N GLN A 379 10.78 5.80 -8.93
CA GLN A 379 9.61 4.97 -9.23
C GLN A 379 8.78 5.53 -10.40
N ASP A 380 8.72 6.85 -10.58
CA ASP A 380 8.15 7.45 -11.79
C ASP A 380 8.95 7.06 -13.05
N GLY A 381 10.29 7.10 -12.96
CA GLY A 381 11.18 6.65 -14.04
C GLY A 381 11.01 5.17 -14.38
N ASN A 382 10.94 4.31 -13.36
CA ASN A 382 10.69 2.88 -13.52
C ASN A 382 9.34 2.60 -14.19
N ALA A 383 8.27 3.26 -13.73
CA ALA A 383 6.94 3.11 -14.31
C ALA A 383 6.89 3.55 -15.78
N ALA A 384 7.51 4.69 -16.12
CA ALA A 384 7.60 5.19 -17.48
C ALA A 384 8.49 4.32 -18.40
N ALA A 385 9.53 3.70 -17.87
CA ALA A 385 10.37 2.75 -18.61
C ALA A 385 9.64 1.43 -18.91
N GLN A 386 8.71 1.02 -18.04
CA GLN A 386 7.92 -0.21 -18.22
C GLN A 386 6.89 -0.07 -19.35
N SER A 387 6.03 0.97 -19.29
CA SER A 387 5.07 1.29 -20.36
C SER A 387 4.37 2.63 -20.13
N ALA A 388 3.75 3.17 -21.19
CA ALA A 388 2.84 4.32 -21.08
C ALA A 388 1.70 4.04 -20.09
N GLY A 389 1.14 2.82 -20.10
CA GLY A 389 0.08 2.41 -19.18
C GLY A 389 0.51 2.37 -17.72
N SER A 390 1.71 1.86 -17.44
CA SER A 390 2.30 1.87 -16.11
C SER A 390 2.52 3.31 -15.60
N SER A 391 3.02 4.21 -16.46
CA SER A 391 3.14 5.65 -16.16
C SER A 391 1.78 6.29 -15.81
N VAL A 392 0.72 5.97 -16.57
CA VAL A 392 -0.65 6.44 -16.28
C VAL A 392 -1.18 5.86 -14.97
N GLN A 393 -1.05 4.56 -14.73
CA GLN A 393 -1.50 3.94 -13.47
C GLN A 393 -0.74 4.49 -12.26
N ARG A 394 0.55 4.80 -12.41
CA ARG A 394 1.39 5.47 -11.41
C ARG A 394 0.93 6.91 -11.13
N ALA A 395 0.63 7.70 -12.17
CA ALA A 395 0.09 9.05 -12.01
C ALA A 395 -1.26 9.03 -11.27
N VAL A 396 -2.14 8.08 -11.62
CA VAL A 396 -3.39 7.83 -10.91
C VAL A 396 -3.15 7.41 -9.46
N ALA A 397 -2.22 6.50 -9.19
CA ALA A 397 -1.90 6.09 -7.82
C ALA A 397 -1.48 7.26 -6.92
N LYS A 398 -0.68 8.21 -7.45
CA LYS A 398 -0.32 9.45 -6.73
C LYS A 398 -1.50 10.42 -6.55
N ALA A 399 -2.57 10.28 -7.33
CA ALA A 399 -3.81 11.04 -7.18
C ALA A 399 -4.80 10.44 -6.17
N ASN A 400 -4.42 9.32 -5.52
CA ASN A 400 -5.29 8.55 -4.66
C ASN A 400 -4.89 8.66 -3.18
N ALA A 401 -5.87 8.62 -2.27
CA ALA A 401 -5.65 8.81 -0.83
C ALA A 401 -4.88 7.68 -0.10
N PHE A 402 -4.44 6.63 -0.80
CA PHE A 402 -3.44 5.69 -0.26
C PHE A 402 -2.00 6.17 -0.45
N TYR A 403 -1.73 7.04 -1.40
CA TYR A 403 -0.39 7.58 -1.61
C TYR A 403 -0.10 8.65 -0.56
N ARG A 404 0.47 8.22 0.57
CA ARG A 404 0.68 9.03 1.77
C ARG A 404 2.16 9.11 2.11
N ASN A 405 2.64 10.34 2.21
CA ASN A 405 4.05 10.70 2.29
C ASN A 405 4.38 11.45 3.59
N SER A 406 3.52 11.38 4.60
CA SER A 406 3.54 12.17 5.85
C SER A 406 4.78 11.98 6.75
N ARG A 407 5.73 11.12 6.35
CA ARG A 407 7.08 11.00 6.95
C ARG A 407 8.11 11.96 6.36
N TRP A 408 7.84 12.51 5.17
CA TRP A 408 8.81 13.26 4.37
C TRP A 408 8.23 14.42 3.56
N ASP A 409 6.91 14.46 3.32
CA ASP A 409 6.18 15.56 2.70
C ASP A 409 5.32 16.32 3.73
N LEU A 410 5.53 17.63 3.81
CA LEU A 410 4.95 18.48 4.85
C LEU A 410 3.44 18.72 4.64
N VAL A 411 2.97 18.72 3.40
CA VAL A 411 1.53 18.85 3.07
C VAL A 411 0.77 17.64 3.60
N ASP A 412 1.23 16.43 3.28
CA ASP A 412 0.66 15.18 3.80
C ASP A 412 0.79 15.09 5.33
N ALA A 413 1.91 15.51 5.90
CA ALA A 413 2.14 15.47 7.36
C ALA A 413 1.17 16.38 8.13
N ILE A 414 0.85 17.56 7.58
CA ILE A 414 -0.13 18.48 8.15
C ILE A 414 -1.56 17.98 7.94
N ARG A 415 -1.90 17.50 6.73
CA ARG A 415 -3.21 16.89 6.44
C ARG A 415 -3.51 15.72 7.39
N ASP A 416 -2.51 14.88 7.62
CA ASP A 416 -2.64 13.67 8.44
C ASP A 416 -2.48 13.95 9.95
N GLY A 417 -2.22 15.20 10.35
CA GLY A 417 -2.05 15.62 11.73
C GLY A 417 -0.80 15.08 12.43
N THR A 418 0.17 14.52 11.69
CA THR A 418 1.43 14.01 12.26
C THR A 418 2.40 15.13 12.62
N VAL A 419 2.25 16.30 12.00
CA VAL A 419 3.10 17.47 12.20
C VAL A 419 2.23 18.74 12.23
N ARG A 420 2.57 19.69 13.11
CA ARG A 420 2.05 21.06 13.07
C ARG A 420 3.15 21.97 12.53
N LEU A 421 2.83 22.79 11.52
CA LEU A 421 3.82 23.66 10.86
C LEU A 421 4.67 24.53 11.81
N PRO A 422 4.14 25.11 12.91
CA PRO A 422 4.95 25.90 13.85
C PRO A 422 5.98 25.10 14.66
N ASP A 423 5.83 23.77 14.74
CA ASP A 423 6.75 22.90 15.48
C ASP A 423 7.93 22.40 14.61
N VAL A 424 7.88 22.62 13.28
CA VAL A 424 8.92 22.18 12.35
C VAL A 424 10.13 23.09 12.44
N LYS A 425 11.31 22.51 12.65
CA LYS A 425 12.54 23.30 12.76
C LYS A 425 12.94 23.90 11.42
N THR A 426 13.54 25.09 11.42
CA THR A 426 13.94 25.79 10.19
C THR A 426 14.96 25.00 9.37
N GLU A 427 15.84 24.25 10.01
CA GLU A 427 16.80 23.35 9.38
C GLU A 427 16.15 22.11 8.73
N GLU A 428 15.00 21.66 9.23
CA GLU A 428 14.22 20.54 8.68
C GLU A 428 13.36 20.94 7.48
N LEU A 429 13.15 22.24 7.25
CA LEU A 429 12.45 22.78 6.09
C LEU A 429 13.33 22.80 4.83
N PRO A 430 12.72 22.74 3.63
CA PRO A 430 13.44 22.87 2.36
C PRO A 430 14.00 24.29 2.21
N GLU A 431 15.07 24.43 1.43
CA GLU A 431 15.89 25.65 1.36
C GLU A 431 15.07 26.93 1.10
N ASN A 432 14.12 26.86 0.17
CA ASN A 432 13.21 27.95 -0.19
C ASN A 432 12.32 28.43 0.97
N MET A 433 12.01 27.57 1.95
CA MET A 433 11.17 27.89 3.10
C MET A 433 11.95 28.35 4.34
N ARG A 434 13.28 28.19 4.37
CA ARG A 434 14.06 28.52 5.57
C ARG A 434 14.02 30.00 5.93
N GLY A 435 14.10 30.85 4.91
CA GLY A 435 14.00 32.32 5.04
C GLY A 435 12.57 32.86 5.18
N MET A 436 11.54 32.03 4.95
CA MET A 436 10.14 32.45 5.09
C MET A 436 9.75 32.62 6.56
N ASN A 437 8.94 33.64 6.85
CA ASN A 437 8.27 33.82 8.13
C ASN A 437 7.08 32.84 8.30
N ALA A 438 6.43 32.82 9.47
CA ALA A 438 5.36 31.86 9.77
C ALA A 438 4.14 31.96 8.83
N GLU A 439 3.73 33.17 8.44
CA GLU A 439 2.62 33.40 7.51
C GLU A 439 3.00 32.98 6.08
N GLU A 440 4.21 33.32 5.64
CA GLU A 440 4.75 32.90 4.34
C GLU A 440 4.87 31.37 4.23
N ARG A 441 5.35 30.69 5.27
CA ARG A 441 5.41 29.21 5.33
C ARG A 441 4.01 28.61 5.23
N GLN A 442 3.04 29.15 5.97
CA GLN A 442 1.66 28.67 5.94
C GLN A 442 1.03 28.87 4.56
N ASN A 443 1.19 30.05 3.97
CA ASN A 443 0.69 30.37 2.64
C ASN A 443 1.34 29.47 1.57
N HIS A 444 2.64 29.17 1.66
CA HIS A 444 3.31 28.25 0.74
C HIS A 444 2.75 26.83 0.84
N VAL A 445 2.62 26.27 2.06
CA VAL A 445 2.04 24.93 2.26
C VAL A 445 0.59 24.86 1.77
N THR A 446 -0.23 25.88 2.05
CA THR A 446 -1.61 25.95 1.55
C THR A 446 -1.65 25.99 0.02
N GLN A 447 -0.84 26.83 -0.63
CA GLN A 447 -0.76 26.90 -2.09
C GLN A 447 -0.39 25.55 -2.72
N GLN A 448 0.56 24.83 -2.12
CA GLN A 448 0.97 23.50 -2.59
C GLN A 448 -0.12 22.44 -2.35
N SER A 449 -0.82 22.50 -1.22
CA SER A 449 -1.99 21.65 -0.94
C SER A 449 -3.11 21.87 -1.96
N ASP A 450 -3.47 23.13 -2.22
CA ASP A 450 -4.54 23.49 -3.17
C ASP A 450 -4.15 23.13 -4.61
N ALA A 451 -2.88 23.31 -4.99
CA ALA A 451 -2.37 22.89 -6.29
C ALA A 451 -2.41 21.36 -6.44
N ARG A 452 -1.97 20.63 -5.41
CA ARG A 452 -2.05 19.16 -5.36
C ARG A 452 -3.49 18.70 -5.54
N GLN A 453 -4.43 19.21 -4.74
CA GLN A 453 -5.83 18.82 -4.81
C GLN A 453 -6.40 19.00 -6.24
N ARG A 454 -6.19 20.16 -6.87
CA ARG A 454 -6.66 20.41 -8.25
C ARG A 454 -6.08 19.42 -9.27
N LEU A 455 -4.80 19.10 -9.15
CA LEU A 455 -4.14 18.13 -10.04
C LEU A 455 -4.68 16.71 -9.82
N GLN A 456 -4.86 16.30 -8.57
CA GLN A 456 -5.42 14.99 -8.22
C GLN A 456 -6.87 14.85 -8.70
N GLU A 457 -7.72 15.85 -8.49
CA GLU A 457 -9.10 15.91 -9.01
C GLU A 457 -9.14 15.80 -10.55
N ARG A 458 -8.23 16.50 -11.24
CA ARG A 458 -8.13 16.44 -12.71
C ARG A 458 -7.67 15.07 -13.21
N ILE A 459 -6.65 14.47 -12.58
CA ILE A 459 -6.17 13.11 -12.89
C ILE A 459 -7.31 12.11 -12.69
N ASN A 460 -8.02 12.18 -11.57
CA ASN A 460 -9.11 11.24 -11.25
C ASN A 460 -10.30 11.38 -12.20
N THR A 461 -10.63 12.61 -12.62
CA THR A 461 -11.65 12.87 -13.66
C THR A 461 -11.26 12.22 -14.99
N LEU A 462 -10.03 12.45 -15.46
CA LEU A 462 -9.52 11.87 -16.69
C LEU A 462 -9.41 10.35 -16.62
N ASN A 463 -9.07 9.79 -15.45
CA ASN A 463 -9.01 8.35 -15.24
C ASN A 463 -10.40 7.69 -15.31
N ALA A 464 -11.46 8.35 -14.84
CA ALA A 464 -12.82 7.84 -15.01
C ALA A 464 -13.22 7.80 -16.50
N GLU A 465 -12.94 8.87 -17.25
CA GLU A 465 -13.17 8.90 -18.70
C GLU A 465 -12.36 7.82 -19.44
N ARG A 466 -11.09 7.66 -19.07
CA ARG A 466 -10.18 6.62 -19.55
C ARG A 466 -10.75 5.22 -19.31
N ASN A 467 -11.18 4.93 -18.08
CA ASN A 467 -11.70 3.62 -17.71
C ASN A 467 -12.95 3.26 -18.52
N ARG A 468 -13.84 4.22 -18.77
CA ARG A 468 -14.99 4.05 -19.68
C ARG A 468 -14.54 3.72 -21.10
N PHE A 469 -13.61 4.49 -21.68
CA PHE A 469 -13.10 4.24 -23.04
C PHE A 469 -12.43 2.86 -23.17
N VAL A 470 -11.60 2.48 -22.20
CA VAL A 470 -10.94 1.17 -22.16
C VAL A 470 -11.98 0.03 -22.06
N ALA A 471 -13.01 0.19 -21.22
CA ALA A 471 -14.08 -0.81 -21.09
C ALA A 471 -14.90 -0.97 -22.39
N GLU A 472 -15.26 0.13 -23.05
CA GLU A 472 -15.94 0.13 -24.35
C GLU A 472 -15.09 -0.61 -25.41
N LYS A 473 -13.79 -0.30 -25.50
CA LYS A 473 -12.86 -0.93 -26.45
C LYS A 473 -12.60 -2.41 -26.14
N GLN A 474 -12.61 -2.81 -24.86
CA GLN A 474 -12.54 -4.22 -24.47
C GLN A 474 -13.80 -5.00 -24.88
N GLN A 475 -14.99 -4.40 -24.76
CA GLN A 475 -16.24 -5.02 -25.23
C GLN A 475 -16.27 -5.18 -26.77
N GLU A 476 -15.81 -4.16 -27.52
CA GLU A 476 -15.63 -4.26 -28.97
C GLU A 476 -14.65 -5.38 -29.38
N SER A 477 -13.68 -5.69 -28.52
CA SER A 477 -12.60 -6.67 -28.76
C SER A 477 -12.86 -8.05 -28.14
N ALA A 478 -14.03 -8.29 -27.54
CA ALA A 478 -14.33 -9.44 -26.67
C ALA A 478 -14.36 -10.83 -27.35
N GLY A 479 -13.86 -10.95 -28.58
CA GLY A 479 -13.66 -12.22 -29.29
C GLY A 479 -12.28 -12.86 -29.09
N GLN A 480 -11.35 -12.22 -28.38
CA GLN A 480 -9.95 -12.68 -28.27
C GLN A 480 -9.40 -12.65 -26.84
N SER A 481 -9.01 -13.82 -26.34
CA SER A 481 -8.31 -14.11 -25.06
C SER A 481 -9.20 -14.25 -23.82
N GLY A 482 -9.31 -15.48 -23.31
CA GLY A 482 -9.96 -15.81 -22.03
C GLY A 482 -8.98 -16.06 -20.87
N ALA A 483 -7.73 -15.59 -20.98
CA ALA A 483 -6.72 -15.75 -19.95
C ALA A 483 -6.79 -14.58 -18.95
N SER A 484 -6.92 -14.88 -17.65
CA SER A 484 -6.83 -13.88 -16.59
C SER A 484 -5.38 -13.48 -16.32
N THR A 485 -5.15 -12.20 -16.04
CA THR A 485 -3.84 -11.66 -15.67
C THR A 485 -3.75 -11.42 -14.16
N LEU A 486 -2.52 -11.24 -13.65
CA LEU A 486 -2.23 -11.13 -12.21
C LEU A 486 -3.12 -10.09 -11.49
N ASP A 487 -3.30 -8.92 -12.11
CA ASP A 487 -4.13 -7.82 -11.61
C ASP A 487 -5.61 -8.21 -11.50
N GLN A 488 -6.18 -8.86 -12.52
CA GLN A 488 -7.59 -9.25 -12.56
C GLN A 488 -7.86 -10.27 -11.45
N ALA A 489 -6.93 -11.19 -11.28
CA ALA A 489 -6.98 -12.23 -10.27
C ALA A 489 -6.93 -11.62 -8.84
N LEU A 490 -5.98 -10.71 -8.59
CA LEU A 490 -5.87 -9.95 -7.34
C LEU A 490 -7.16 -9.16 -7.06
N VAL A 491 -7.61 -8.34 -8.01
CA VAL A 491 -8.80 -7.48 -7.89
C VAL A 491 -10.07 -8.30 -7.60
N GLN A 492 -10.32 -9.40 -8.33
CA GLN A 492 -11.51 -10.23 -8.13
C GLN A 492 -11.52 -10.99 -6.79
N ALA A 493 -10.35 -11.40 -6.29
CA ALA A 493 -10.22 -11.98 -4.95
C ALA A 493 -10.47 -10.92 -3.87
N ILE A 494 -9.75 -9.79 -3.96
CA ILE A 494 -9.85 -8.65 -3.06
C ILE A 494 -11.29 -8.17 -2.92
N ARG A 495 -11.99 -7.81 -4.01
CA ARG A 495 -13.36 -7.28 -3.94
C ARG A 495 -14.33 -8.24 -3.25
N SER A 496 -14.20 -9.53 -3.55
CA SER A 496 -15.03 -10.59 -3.00
C SER A 496 -14.82 -10.81 -1.50
N GLN A 497 -13.56 -10.84 -1.05
CA GLN A 497 -13.19 -11.07 0.35
C GLN A 497 -13.42 -9.83 1.21
N ALA A 498 -13.13 -8.64 0.66
CA ALA A 498 -13.45 -7.37 1.29
C ALA A 498 -14.97 -7.21 1.51
N SER A 499 -15.81 -7.63 0.55
CA SER A 499 -17.27 -7.59 0.71
C SER A 499 -17.78 -8.49 1.85
N GLN A 500 -17.15 -9.66 2.07
CA GLN A 500 -17.44 -10.51 3.23
C GLN A 500 -17.05 -9.84 4.56
N LYS A 501 -16.04 -8.97 4.55
CA LYS A 501 -15.65 -8.08 5.65
C LYS A 501 -16.40 -6.74 5.67
N GLN A 502 -17.58 -6.64 5.03
CA GLN A 502 -18.43 -5.44 5.00
C GLN A 502 -17.80 -4.20 4.30
N PHE A 503 -16.75 -4.38 3.50
CA PHE A 503 -16.27 -3.31 2.62
C PHE A 503 -17.17 -3.18 1.40
N THR A 504 -17.61 -1.96 1.12
CA THR A 504 -18.31 -1.60 -0.13
C THR A 504 -17.34 -0.93 -1.08
N PHE A 505 -17.59 -1.06 -2.39
CA PHE A 505 -16.78 -0.42 -3.43
C PHE A 505 -17.66 0.58 -4.17
N ALA A 506 -17.21 1.83 -4.30
CA ALA A 506 -17.88 2.79 -5.16
C ALA A 506 -17.82 2.31 -6.63
N VAL A 507 -18.92 2.52 -7.37
CA VAL A 507 -18.90 2.38 -8.84
C VAL A 507 -18.18 3.62 -9.38
N GLN A 508 -17.12 3.39 -10.18
CA GLN A 508 -16.42 4.44 -10.93
C GLN A 508 -17.09 4.67 -12.29
#